data_AF-A0A371GY66-F1
#
_entry.id   AF-A0A371GY66-F1
#
_cell.length_a   1.000
_cell.length_b   1.000
_cell.length_c   1.000
_cell.angle_alpha   90.00
_cell.angle_beta   90.00
_cell.angle_gamma   90.00
#
_symmetry.space_group_name_H-M   'P 1'
#
loop_
_entity.id
_entity.type
_entity.pdbx_description
1 polymer ?
#
loop_
_entity_poly.entity_id
_entity_poly.type
_entity_poly.pdbx_seq_one_letter_code
_entity_poly.pdbx_strand_id
1 'polypeptide(L)'
;MDSLKLNLLKSYINSIILKLRIKVEQYAQKLIIDEGDLVWIHLRKKRKSNLLSRGDGPFKVLTKINNNAYILDMPQECESSHTFNVIGLSSFGQ
;
A
#
# COMPACT_ATOMS: atom_id res chain seq x y z
N MET A 1 -36.02 -16.82 -5.19
CA MET A 1 -35.07 -15.87 -5.79
C MET A 1 -34.40 -16.60 -6.95
N ASP A 2 -34.65 -16.18 -8.20
CA ASP A 2 -34.33 -17.02 -9.36
C ASP A 2 -32.84 -17.02 -9.69
N SER A 3 -32.33 -18.16 -10.17
CA SER A 3 -30.92 -18.39 -10.52
C SER A 3 -30.34 -17.30 -11.44
N LEU A 4 -31.16 -16.72 -12.33
CA LEU A 4 -30.78 -15.61 -13.21
C LEU A 4 -30.42 -14.33 -12.44
N LYS A 5 -31.19 -13.95 -11.42
CA LYS A 5 -30.90 -12.77 -10.58
C LYS A 5 -29.62 -12.97 -9.78
N LEU A 6 -29.38 -14.19 -9.28
CA LEU A 6 -28.16 -14.53 -8.56
C LEU A 6 -26.92 -14.46 -9.45
N ASN A 7 -27.01 -14.95 -10.69
CA ASN A 7 -25.91 -14.89 -11.66
C ASN A 7 -25.60 -13.45 -12.09
N LEU A 8 -26.64 -12.62 -12.28
CA LEU A 8 -26.46 -11.21 -12.60
C LEU A 8 -25.75 -10.45 -11.46
N LEU A 9 -26.15 -10.70 -10.22
CA LEU A 9 -25.52 -10.06 -9.05
C LEU A 9 -24.07 -10.51 -8.86
N LYS A 10 -23.78 -11.81 -9.02
CA LYS A 10 -22.40 -12.34 -8.98
C LYS A 10 -21.53 -11.72 -10.06
N SER A 11 -22.04 -11.61 -11.29
CA SER A 11 -21.34 -10.95 -12.40
C SER A 11 -21.03 -9.49 -12.09
N TYR A 12 -22.00 -8.75 -11.55
CA TYR A 12 -21.82 -7.36 -11.16
C TYR A 12 -20.74 -7.19 -10.08
N ILE A 13 -20.80 -7.98 -9.01
CA ILE A 13 -19.79 -7.95 -7.93
C ILE A 13 -18.40 -8.25 -8.47
N ASN A 14 -18.26 -9.29 -9.30
CA ASN A 14 -16.99 -9.66 -9.91
C ASN A 14 -16.44 -8.53 -10.80
N SER A 15 -17.32 -7.83 -11.54
CA SER A 15 -16.92 -6.68 -12.36
C SER A 15 -16.35 -5.52 -11.52
N ILE A 16 -16.89 -5.28 -10.31
CA ILE A 16 -16.37 -4.26 -9.40
C ILE A 16 -15.01 -4.69 -8.84
N ILE A 17 -14.91 -5.94 -8.37
CA ILE A 17 -13.66 -6.48 -7.82
C ILE A 17 -12.55 -6.42 -8.87
N LEU A 18 -12.84 -6.76 -10.12
CA LEU A 18 -11.89 -6.71 -11.22
C LEU A 18 -11.39 -5.28 -11.47
N LYS A 19 -12.30 -4.29 -11.50
CA LYS A 19 -11.93 -2.86 -11.65
C LYS A 19 -11.03 -2.38 -10.51
N LEU A 20 -11.30 -2.80 -9.28
CA LEU A 20 -10.48 -2.42 -8.11
C LEU A 20 -9.09 -3.05 -8.17
N ARG A 21 -8.98 -4.34 -8.54
CA ARG A 21 -7.69 -5.02 -8.71
C ARG A 21 -6.83 -4.36 -9.77
N ILE A 22 -7.40 -4.08 -10.95
CA ILE A 22 -6.69 -3.38 -12.04
C ILE A 22 -6.17 -2.04 -11.56
N LYS A 23 -6.97 -1.27 -10.81
CA LYS A 23 -6.55 0.04 -10.31
C LYS A 23 -5.37 -0.09 -9.34
N VAL A 24 -5.40 -1.05 -8.41
CA VAL A 24 -4.29 -1.32 -7.48
C VAL A 24 -3.03 -1.73 -8.25
N GLU A 25 -3.15 -2.64 -9.21
CA GLU A 25 -2.03 -3.09 -10.04
C GLU A 25 -1.41 -1.95 -10.85
N GLN A 26 -2.22 -1.07 -11.44
CA GLN A 26 -1.73 0.10 -12.17
C GLN A 26 -0.92 1.07 -11.29
N TYR A 27 -1.32 1.26 -10.03
CA TYR A 27 -0.53 2.07 -9.09
C TYR A 27 0.76 1.35 -8.69
N ALA A 28 0.66 0.06 -8.40
CA ALA A 28 1.79 -0.77 -8.02
C ALA A 28 2.83 -0.92 -9.14
N GLN A 29 2.42 -0.93 -10.42
CA GLN A 29 3.32 -1.00 -11.58
C GLN A 29 4.06 0.32 -11.85
N LYS A 30 3.52 1.46 -11.41
CA LYS A 30 4.15 2.77 -11.62
C LYS A 30 5.27 3.07 -10.62
N LEU A 31 5.18 2.54 -9.41
CA LEU A 31 6.25 2.63 -8.42
C LEU A 31 7.11 1.36 -8.47
N ILE A 32 8.24 1.46 -9.17
CA ILE A 32 9.29 0.45 -9.10
C ILE A 32 10.09 0.75 -7.85
N ILE A 33 9.80 0.01 -6.78
CA ILE A 33 10.55 -0.01 -5.53
C ILE A 33 11.04 -1.44 -5.35
N ASP A 34 12.32 -1.61 -5.10
CA ASP A 34 12.94 -2.90 -4.77
C ASP A 34 13.61 -2.87 -3.38
N GLU A 35 14.05 -4.05 -2.94
CA GLU A 35 14.74 -4.19 -1.66
C GLU A 35 16.04 -3.39 -1.68
N GLY A 36 16.26 -2.60 -0.64
CA GLY A 36 17.38 -1.68 -0.54
C GLY A 36 17.08 -0.25 -0.97
N ASP A 37 15.98 0.00 -1.68
CA ASP A 37 15.57 1.35 -2.05
C ASP A 37 15.16 2.17 -0.83
N LEU A 38 15.35 3.48 -0.95
CA LEU A 38 14.92 4.47 0.04
C LEU A 38 13.55 5.02 -0.35
N VAL A 39 12.63 5.07 0.60
CA VAL A 39 11.25 5.56 0.38
C VAL A 39 10.79 6.51 1.47
N TRP A 40 9.98 7.49 1.08
CA TRP A 40 9.24 8.36 2.00
C TRP A 40 7.88 7.78 2.34
N ILE A 41 7.52 7.80 3.63
CA ILE A 41 6.20 7.40 4.09
C ILE A 41 5.27 8.62 4.11
N HIS A 42 4.24 8.60 3.27
CA HIS A 42 3.16 9.58 3.29
C HIS A 42 2.08 9.16 4.29
N LEU A 43 2.26 9.55 5.55
CA LEU A 43 1.23 9.38 6.57
C LEU A 43 0.04 10.31 6.28
N ARG A 44 -1.10 9.71 5.91
CA ARG A 44 -2.37 10.45 5.78
C ARG A 44 -2.78 10.95 7.17
N LYS A 45 -2.93 12.26 7.31
CA LYS A 45 -3.28 12.94 8.57
C LYS A 45 -4.63 12.42 9.10
N LYS A 46 -4.63 11.45 10.02
CA LYS A 46 -5.82 11.11 10.82
C LYS A 46 -5.43 10.58 12.22
N ARG A 47 -5.84 11.40 13.21
CA ARG A 47 -6.01 11.14 14.66
C ARG A 47 -4.75 10.82 15.48
N LYS A 48 -4.14 11.87 16.03
CA LYS A 48 -3.73 12.06 17.44
C LYS A 48 -3.13 10.88 18.25
N SER A 49 -2.51 9.88 17.65
CA SER A 49 -1.65 8.92 18.34
C SER A 49 -0.26 8.95 17.72
N ASN A 50 0.72 9.15 18.58
CA ASN A 50 2.13 9.42 18.32
C ASN A 50 2.77 8.43 17.35
N LEU A 51 2.76 8.74 16.06
CA LEU A 51 3.53 7.99 15.07
C LEU A 51 4.44 8.99 14.40
N LEU A 52 5.74 8.77 14.65
CA LEU A 52 6.94 9.43 14.13
C LEU A 52 6.70 10.83 13.59
N SER A 53 7.29 11.82 14.25
CA SER A 53 7.40 13.16 13.70
C SER A 53 7.77 13.06 12.23
N ARG A 54 7.07 13.84 11.41
CA ARG A 54 6.92 13.73 9.96
C ARG A 54 8.23 13.89 9.15
N GLY A 55 9.40 13.67 9.75
CA GLY A 55 10.73 14.04 9.28
C GLY A 55 11.88 13.10 9.69
N ASP A 56 11.63 11.84 10.07
CA ASP A 56 12.73 10.88 10.41
C ASP A 56 13.52 10.33 9.21
N GLY A 57 13.35 10.93 8.02
CA GLY A 57 14.13 10.58 6.83
C GLY A 57 13.47 9.52 5.95
N PRO A 58 14.07 9.22 4.79
CA PRO A 58 13.64 8.11 3.97
C PRO A 58 13.99 6.79 4.67
N PHE A 59 13.11 5.81 4.55
CA PHE A 59 13.30 4.49 5.14
C PHE A 59 13.75 3.50 4.06
N LYS A 60 14.63 2.58 4.44
CA LYS A 60 15.08 1.51 3.56
C LYS A 60 14.02 0.42 3.46
N VAL A 61 13.77 -0.09 2.27
CA VAL A 61 12.95 -1.28 2.05
C VAL A 61 13.76 -2.51 2.44
N LEU A 62 13.32 -3.21 3.49
CA LEU A 62 13.92 -4.47 3.92
C LEU A 62 13.42 -5.64 3.08
N THR A 63 12.13 -5.66 2.76
CA THR A 63 11.52 -6.79 2.05
C THR A 63 10.36 -6.32 1.18
N LYS A 64 10.30 -6.83 -0.04
CA LYS A 64 9.16 -6.63 -0.95
C LYS A 64 8.24 -7.85 -0.86
N ILE A 65 7.14 -7.72 -0.11
CA ILE A 65 6.14 -8.78 0.00
C ILE A 65 5.44 -8.98 -1.35
N ASN A 66 5.08 -7.86 -2.00
CA ASN A 66 4.59 -7.79 -3.38
C ASN A 66 4.66 -6.33 -3.87
N ASN A 67 4.30 -6.06 -5.13
CA ASN A 67 4.35 -4.71 -5.70
C ASN A 67 3.50 -3.66 -4.94
N ASN A 68 2.56 -4.10 -4.10
CA ASN A 68 1.66 -3.25 -3.34
C ASN A 68 2.01 -3.17 -1.84
N ALA A 69 2.90 -4.01 -1.32
CA ALA A 69 3.19 -4.11 0.12
C ALA A 69 4.68 -4.37 0.41
N TYR A 70 5.25 -3.57 1.30
CA TYR A 70 6.68 -3.50 1.59
C TYR A 70 6.92 -3.45 3.10
N ILE A 71 8.02 -4.07 3.57
CA ILE A 71 8.50 -3.95 4.94
C ILE A 71 9.65 -2.94 4.97
N LEU A 72 9.59 -1.96 5.86
CA LEU A 72 10.56 -0.89 5.99
C LEU A 72 11.43 -1.04 7.23
N ASP A 73 12.67 -0.57 7.11
CA ASP A 73 13.64 -0.47 8.20
C ASP A 73 13.30 0.72 9.11
N MET A 74 12.32 0.53 9.99
CA MET A 74 11.90 1.55 10.96
C MET A 74 12.38 1.22 12.36
N PRO A 75 12.58 2.23 13.23
CA PRO A 75 12.94 2.02 14.63
C PRO A 75 11.95 1.10 15.33
N GLN A 76 12.46 0.16 16.14
CA GLN A 76 11.65 -0.79 16.90
C GLN A 76 10.73 -0.11 17.93
N GLU A 77 11.06 1.12 18.33
CA GLU A 77 10.28 1.96 19.23
C GLU A 77 8.98 2.49 18.59
N CYS A 78 8.81 2.30 17.28
CA CYS A 78 7.57 2.66 16.60
C CYS A 78 6.48 1.64 16.91
N GLU A 79 5.42 2.06 17.58
CA GLU A 79 4.21 1.23 17.80
C GLU A 79 3.45 0.90 16.50
N SER A 80 3.90 1.41 15.34
CA SER A 80 3.33 1.10 14.02
C SER A 80 3.83 -0.20 13.45
N SER A 81 3.00 -0.85 12.63
CA SER A 81 3.44 -1.94 11.77
C SER A 81 4.54 -1.47 10.80
N HIS A 82 5.59 -2.27 10.64
CA HIS A 82 6.66 -2.04 9.66
C HIS A 82 6.22 -2.30 8.20
N THR A 83 4.98 -2.75 7.97
CA THR A 83 4.45 -3.07 6.64
C THR A 83 3.63 -1.92 6.08
N PHE A 84 4.01 -1.42 4.91
CA PHE A 84 3.38 -0.28 4.25
C PHE A 84 2.85 -0.65 2.87
N ASN A 85 1.73 -0.02 2.51
CA ASN A 85 1.15 -0.13 1.18
C ASN A 85 1.82 0.88 0.23
N VAL A 86 2.01 0.53 -1.05
CA VAL A 86 2.60 1.40 -2.08
C VAL A 86 1.94 2.78 -2.19
N ILE A 87 0.63 2.88 -1.90
CA ILE A 87 -0.13 4.15 -1.90
C ILE A 87 0.35 5.11 -0.81
N GLY A 88 0.94 4.58 0.27
CA GLY A 88 1.53 5.37 1.34
C GLY A 88 3.01 5.65 1.15
N LEU A 89 3.62 5.28 0.02
CA LEU A 89 5.05 5.40 -0.23
C LEU A 89 5.36 6.33 -1.41
N SER A 90 6.57 6.88 -1.42
CA SER A 90 7.14 7.61 -2.55
C SER A 90 8.63 7.32 -2.64
N SER A 91 9.15 7.15 -3.86
CA SER A 91 10.58 6.91 -4.09
C SER A 91 11.41 8.10 -3.62
N PHE A 92 12.54 7.82 -2.98
CA PHE A 92 13.54 8.85 -2.64
C PHE A 92 14.37 9.15 -3.89
N GLY A 93 14.20 10.36 -4.47
CA GLY A 93 15.04 10.84 -5.58
C GLY A 93 14.40 10.87 -6.98
N GLN A 94 13.06 10.92 -7.07
CA GLN A 94 12.33 11.08 -8.33
C GLN A 94 11.48 12.36 -8.35
#